data_AF-A0A958Q650-F1
#
_entry.id   AF-A0A958Q650-F1
#
_cell.length_a   1.000
_cell.length_b   1.000
_cell.length_c   1.000
_cell.angle_alpha   90.00
_cell.angle_beta   90.00
_cell.angle_gamma   90.00
#
_symmetry.space_group_name_H-M   'P 1'
#
loop_
_entity.id
_entity.type
_entity.pdbx_description
1 polymer ?
#
loop_
_entity_poly.entity_id
_entity_poly.type
_entity_poly.pdbx_seq_one_letter_code
_entity_poly.pdbx_strand_id
1 'polypeptide(L)'
;MREKLFLLSFGVILGCLSLWAARPLIIQLTSKLPEGAQFESVEEFQRAMLKHDERDTKENGSVSLRSIITPHPSDEIMYDLLPNLHVDFQGVPVRTNSCGMRGKEISTIKPERTYRVAFLGDSFTFGWGVNEEEAFPWIVEKILQEHASEGVNVEIINMGVPGYSTFQQVALFEEKGLDFAPDAVVLYFVDNDFGLPF
;
A
#
# COMPACT_ATOMS: atom_id res chain seq x y z
N MET A 1 28.57 4.85 -20.46
CA MET A 1 27.42 5.77 -20.42
C MET A 1 26.51 5.26 -19.32
N ARG A 2 26.37 5.99 -18.20
CA ARG A 2 25.49 5.62 -17.09
C ARG A 2 24.22 6.44 -17.26
N GLU A 3 23.11 5.75 -17.51
CA GLU A 3 21.79 6.37 -17.60
C GLU A 3 21.36 6.82 -16.20
N LYS A 4 20.90 8.07 -16.13
CA LYS A 4 20.45 8.71 -14.89
C LYS A 4 19.01 8.28 -14.62
N LEU A 5 18.81 7.52 -13.55
CA LEU A 5 17.48 7.26 -12.99
C LEU A 5 16.91 8.61 -12.49
N PHE A 6 15.85 9.10 -13.13
CA PHE A 6 15.14 10.31 -12.70
C PHE A 6 14.14 9.90 -11.62
N LEU A 7 14.46 10.19 -10.35
CA LEU A 7 13.49 10.17 -9.27
C LEU A 7 12.63 11.44 -9.38
N LEU A 8 11.39 11.31 -9.85
CA LEU A 8 10.39 12.39 -9.72
C LEU A 8 9.69 12.25 -8.38
N SER A 9 10.15 13.00 -7.39
CA SER A 9 9.43 13.24 -6.14
C SER A 9 8.27 14.20 -6.40
N PHE A 10 7.07 13.67 -6.65
CA PHE A 10 5.84 14.47 -6.59
C PHE A 10 5.42 14.62 -5.12
N GLY A 11 5.98 15.65 -4.47
CA GLY A 11 5.39 16.19 -3.25
C GLY A 11 4.06 16.84 -3.59
N VAL A 12 2.97 16.13 -3.36
CA VAL A 12 1.62 16.63 -3.59
C VAL A 12 1.28 17.64 -2.50
N ILE A 13 1.41 18.92 -2.82
CA ILE A 13 0.54 19.96 -2.26
C ILE A 13 -0.82 19.81 -2.95
N LEU A 14 -1.63 18.85 -2.52
CA LEU A 14 -3.09 18.92 -2.66
C LEU A 14 -3.67 19.08 -1.26
N GLY A 15 -3.55 20.31 -0.77
CA GLY A 15 -4.10 20.72 0.50
C GLY A 15 -4.36 22.21 0.48
N CYS A 16 -5.13 22.70 -0.50
CA CYS A 16 -5.81 23.99 -0.49
C CYS A 16 -6.56 24.17 -1.81
N LEU A 17 -7.83 23.73 -1.90
CA LEU A 17 -8.88 24.36 -2.76
C LEU A 17 -10.23 23.63 -2.61
N SER A 18 -10.70 23.44 -1.37
CA SER A 18 -12.15 23.29 -1.08
C SER A 18 -12.41 23.43 0.43
N LEU A 19 -12.01 24.56 1.01
CA LEU A 19 -12.35 24.90 2.40
C LEU A 19 -13.10 26.22 2.44
N TRP A 20 -14.39 26.16 2.11
CA TRP A 20 -15.36 27.13 2.58
C TRP A 20 -16.72 26.44 2.79
N ALA A 21 -16.79 25.46 3.71
CA ALA A 21 -18.02 25.11 4.45
C ALA A 21 -17.94 23.83 5.33
N ALA A 22 -16.95 22.94 5.20
CA ALA A 22 -16.94 21.70 5.98
C ALA A 22 -15.78 21.66 6.98
N ARG A 23 -16.09 21.51 8.27
CA ARG A 23 -15.10 21.16 9.30
C ARG A 23 -14.43 19.84 8.87
N PRO A 24 -13.09 19.79 8.70
CA PRO A 24 -12.44 18.53 8.36
C PRO A 24 -12.61 17.56 9.53
N LEU A 25 -13.29 16.45 9.29
CA LEU A 25 -13.26 15.30 10.18
C LEU A 25 -11.89 14.65 10.01
N ILE A 26 -10.91 15.08 10.81
CA ILE A 26 -9.60 14.43 10.90
C ILE A 26 -9.81 13.15 11.70
N ILE A 27 -9.98 12.02 11.01
CA ILE A 27 -9.91 10.70 11.64
C ILE A 27 -8.43 10.36 11.77
N GLN A 28 -7.83 10.76 12.89
CA GLN A 28 -6.47 10.36 13.24
C GLN A 28 -6.53 8.90 13.68
N LEU A 29 -6.17 7.98 12.78
CA LEU A 29 -6.00 6.56 13.09
C LEU A 29 -4.71 6.38 13.89
N THR A 30 -4.71 6.81 15.15
CA THR A 30 -3.71 6.32 16.09
C THR A 30 -4.15 4.91 16.49
N SER A 31 -3.59 3.87 15.87
CA SER A 31 -3.31 2.69 16.67
C SER A 31 -2.31 3.17 17.71
N LYS A 32 -2.79 3.56 18.89
CA LYS A 32 -1.89 3.84 20.01
C LYS A 32 -1.16 2.55 20.30
N LEU A 33 0.02 2.40 19.72
CA LEU A 33 1.06 1.61 20.36
C LEU A 33 1.12 2.13 21.81
N PRO A 34 1.19 1.24 22.81
CA PRO A 34 1.36 1.68 24.19
C PRO A 34 2.47 2.73 24.25
N GLU A 35 2.27 3.84 24.96
CA GLU A 35 3.33 4.85 25.14
C GLU A 35 4.60 4.14 25.62
N GLY A 36 5.68 4.23 24.82
CA GLY A 36 6.96 3.56 25.10
C GLY A 36 7.16 2.17 24.51
N ALA A 37 6.25 1.67 23.65
CA ALA A 37 6.48 0.44 22.90
C ALA A 37 7.62 0.64 21.89
N GLN A 38 8.82 0.15 22.25
CA GLN A 38 9.95 -0.04 21.34
C GLN A 38 10.06 -1.53 21.08
N PHE A 39 10.18 -1.90 19.80
CA PHE A 39 10.47 -3.27 19.40
C PHE A 39 11.96 -3.34 19.04
N GLU A 40 12.68 -4.30 19.59
CA GLU A 40 14.10 -4.52 19.32
C GLU A 40 14.33 -5.31 18.02
N SER A 41 13.28 -5.93 17.47
CA SER A 41 13.33 -6.71 16.22
C SER A 41 11.98 -6.83 15.51
N VAL A 42 12.00 -7.17 14.22
CA VAL A 42 10.79 -7.54 13.46
C VAL A 42 10.11 -8.77 14.06
N GLU A 43 10.86 -9.76 14.55
CA GLU A 43 10.30 -10.95 15.20
C GLU A 43 9.53 -10.61 16.49
N GLU A 44 10.03 -9.65 17.28
CA GLU A 44 9.33 -9.15 18.46
C GLU A 44 8.05 -8.41 18.06
N PHE A 45 8.14 -7.53 17.05
CA PHE A 45 6.97 -6.85 16.51
C PHE A 45 5.91 -7.86 16.05
N GLN A 46 6.30 -8.87 15.27
CA GLN A 46 5.40 -9.92 14.77
C GLN A 46 4.71 -10.65 15.91
N ARG A 47 5.47 -11.08 16.94
CA ARG A 47 4.91 -11.76 18.11
C ARG A 47 3.91 -10.91 18.89
N ALA A 48 4.19 -9.62 19.06
CA ALA A 48 3.33 -8.71 19.81
C ALA A 48 2.08 -8.30 19.01
N MET A 49 2.25 -8.02 17.72
CA MET A 49 1.23 -7.37 16.89
C MET A 49 0.38 -8.34 16.09
N LEU A 50 0.80 -9.60 15.90
CA LEU A 50 0.06 -10.58 15.08
C LEU A 50 -0.65 -11.67 15.91
N LYS A 51 -0.70 -11.50 17.24
CA LYS A 51 -1.49 -12.40 18.10
C LYS A 51 -2.99 -12.14 17.90
N HIS A 52 -3.70 -13.15 17.40
CA HIS A 52 -5.16 -13.09 17.22
C HIS A 52 -5.91 -13.02 18.56
N ASP A 53 -6.93 -12.18 18.63
CA ASP A 53 -7.85 -12.09 19.76
C ASP A 53 -9.25 -11.58 19.35
N GLU A 54 -10.13 -11.40 20.34
CA GLU A 54 -11.54 -11.03 20.16
C GLU A 54 -11.75 -9.70 19.39
N ARG A 55 -10.71 -8.87 19.22
CA ARG A 55 -10.78 -7.59 18.49
C ARG A 55 -10.66 -7.73 16.97
N ASP A 56 -10.48 -8.95 16.46
CA ASP A 56 -10.24 -9.18 15.03
C ASP A 56 -11.49 -9.11 14.16
N THR A 57 -12.68 -9.19 14.76
CA THR A 57 -13.96 -8.99 14.07
C THR A 57 -14.71 -7.83 14.72
N LYS A 58 -15.05 -6.81 13.93
CA LYS A 58 -15.87 -5.68 14.38
C LYS A 58 -17.35 -6.07 14.33
N GLU A 59 -18.18 -5.42 15.15
CA GLU A 59 -19.64 -5.67 15.21
C GLU A 59 -20.35 -5.54 13.86
N ASN A 60 -19.79 -4.74 12.94
CA ASN A 60 -20.33 -4.55 11.59
C ASN A 60 -19.89 -5.63 10.58
N GLY A 61 -19.26 -6.72 11.03
CA GLY A 61 -18.72 -7.79 10.17
C GLY A 61 -17.40 -7.46 9.49
N SER A 62 -16.88 -6.22 9.66
CA SER A 62 -15.59 -5.85 9.10
C SER A 62 -14.43 -6.44 9.92
N VAL A 63 -13.41 -6.94 9.24
CA VAL A 63 -12.24 -7.56 9.87
C VAL A 63 -11.21 -6.52 10.30
N SER A 64 -10.29 -6.91 11.19
CA SER A 64 -9.14 -6.12 11.58
C SER A 64 -7.99 -6.24 10.58
N LEU A 65 -6.94 -5.43 10.76
CA LEU A 65 -5.73 -5.52 9.94
C LEU A 65 -5.06 -6.90 10.08
N ARG A 66 -5.12 -7.51 11.28
CA ARG A 66 -4.52 -8.82 11.55
C ARG A 66 -5.16 -9.94 10.73
N SER A 67 -6.42 -9.79 10.37
CA SER A 67 -7.14 -10.78 9.57
C SER A 67 -6.78 -10.76 8.08
N ILE A 68 -6.04 -9.75 7.62
CA ILE A 68 -5.68 -9.58 6.21
C ILE A 68 -4.17 -9.69 5.96
N ILE A 69 -3.37 -9.98 7.00
CA ILE A 69 -1.92 -10.06 6.95
C ILE A 69 -1.38 -11.37 7.50
N THR A 70 -0.15 -11.71 7.14
CA THR A 70 0.62 -12.84 7.68
C THR A 70 2.06 -12.40 7.95
N PRO A 71 2.74 -12.91 8.99
CA PRO A 71 4.17 -12.63 9.20
C PRO A 71 4.98 -12.92 7.93
N HIS A 72 5.88 -12.02 7.57
CA HIS A 72 6.82 -12.22 6.47
C HIS A 72 8.05 -12.97 6.99
N PRO A 73 8.66 -13.89 6.22
CA PRO A 73 9.87 -14.60 6.62
C PRO A 73 11.17 -13.76 6.62
N SER A 74 11.10 -12.47 6.26
CA SER A 74 12.27 -11.59 6.12
C SER A 74 12.41 -10.76 7.39
N ASP A 75 13.64 -10.47 7.78
CA ASP A 75 13.92 -9.56 8.90
C ASP A 75 13.75 -8.08 8.50
N GLU A 76 13.51 -7.80 7.22
CA GLU A 76 13.31 -6.44 6.70
C GLU A 76 11.83 -6.08 6.49
N ILE A 77 10.96 -7.09 6.44
CA ILE A 77 9.54 -6.92 6.13
C ILE A 77 8.71 -7.46 7.30
N MET A 78 7.77 -6.65 7.82
CA MET A 78 6.99 -7.06 8.99
C MET A 78 5.97 -8.16 8.67
N TYR A 79 5.21 -8.00 7.59
CA TYR A 79 4.10 -8.90 7.24
C TYR A 79 3.67 -8.67 5.80
N ASP A 80 3.20 -9.72 5.14
CA ASP A 80 2.52 -9.62 3.86
C ASP A 80 1.02 -9.43 4.05
N LEU A 81 0.37 -8.85 3.04
CA LEU A 81 -1.06 -9.05 2.83
C LEU A 81 -1.31 -10.50 2.36
N LEU A 82 -2.34 -11.14 2.91
CA LEU A 82 -2.74 -12.49 2.50
C LEU A 82 -3.15 -12.50 1.01
N PRO A 83 -2.74 -13.51 0.22
CA PRO A 83 -3.13 -13.62 -1.19
C PRO A 83 -4.56 -14.13 -1.36
N ASN A 84 -5.18 -13.81 -2.50
CA ASN A 84 -6.53 -14.27 -2.88
C ASN A 84 -7.61 -13.95 -1.82
N LEU A 85 -7.47 -12.82 -1.13
CA LEU A 85 -8.39 -12.40 -0.08
C LEU A 85 -9.64 -11.76 -0.70
N HIS A 86 -10.80 -11.93 -0.04
CA HIS A 86 -12.00 -11.14 -0.27
C HIS A 86 -12.72 -10.96 1.06
N VAL A 87 -12.62 -9.76 1.65
CA VAL A 87 -13.20 -9.45 2.97
C VAL A 87 -13.69 -8.00 3.02
N ASP A 88 -14.54 -7.69 4.01
CA ASP A 88 -14.86 -6.30 4.35
C ASP A 88 -13.84 -5.76 5.35
N PHE A 89 -13.03 -4.79 4.95
CA PHE A 89 -12.00 -4.18 5.79
C PHE A 89 -12.21 -2.66 5.85
N GLN A 90 -12.33 -2.11 7.06
CA GLN A 90 -12.67 -0.68 7.27
C GLN A 90 -14.01 -0.27 6.65
N GLY A 91 -14.97 -1.21 6.58
CA GLY A 91 -16.29 -0.95 6.03
C GLY A 91 -16.36 -0.88 4.50
N VAL A 92 -15.28 -1.27 3.81
CA VAL A 92 -15.23 -1.37 2.35
C VAL A 92 -14.76 -2.76 1.92
N PRO A 93 -15.20 -3.26 0.75
CA PRO A 93 -14.71 -4.51 0.21
C PRO A 93 -13.23 -4.36 -0.16
N VAL A 94 -12.41 -5.30 0.31
CA VAL A 94 -10.99 -5.42 -0.01
C VAL A 94 -10.75 -6.79 -0.61
N ARG A 95 -10.05 -6.79 -1.76
CA ARG A 95 -9.53 -7.98 -2.40
C ARG A 95 -8.04 -7.87 -2.66
N THR A 96 -7.35 -8.98 -2.56
CA THR A 96 -5.94 -9.10 -2.97
C THR A 96 -5.81 -10.15 -4.05
N ASN A 97 -4.87 -9.92 -4.96
CA ASN A 97 -4.55 -10.88 -6.00
C ASN A 97 -3.72 -12.06 -5.48
N SER A 98 -3.37 -12.99 -6.36
CA SER A 98 -2.56 -14.17 -6.07
C SER A 98 -1.18 -13.84 -5.48
N CYS A 99 -0.72 -12.61 -5.70
CA CYS A 99 0.52 -12.07 -5.17
C CYS A 99 0.33 -11.24 -3.90
N GLY A 100 -0.85 -11.23 -3.27
CA GLY A 100 -1.10 -10.44 -2.04
C GLY A 100 -1.15 -8.93 -2.27
N MET A 101 -1.17 -8.45 -3.51
CA MET A 101 -1.32 -7.01 -3.80
C MET A 101 -2.80 -6.65 -3.90
N ARG A 102 -3.20 -5.47 -3.40
CA ARG A 102 -4.61 -5.04 -3.50
C ARG A 102 -4.96 -4.77 -4.96
N GLY A 103 -6.03 -5.39 -5.45
CA GLY A 103 -6.56 -5.15 -6.79
C GLY A 103 -6.60 -6.37 -7.70
N LYS A 104 -6.61 -6.10 -9.00
CA LYS A 104 -6.70 -7.12 -10.07
C LYS A 104 -5.45 -8.00 -10.13
N GLU A 105 -5.62 -9.20 -10.71
CA GLU A 105 -4.49 -10.04 -11.10
C GLU A 105 -3.59 -9.31 -12.09
N ILE A 106 -2.29 -9.48 -11.93
CA ILE A 106 -1.29 -8.88 -12.80
C ILE A 106 -0.22 -9.92 -13.13
N SER A 107 0.09 -10.06 -14.42
CA SER A 107 1.07 -11.03 -14.89
C SER A 107 2.49 -10.49 -14.73
N THR A 108 3.42 -11.32 -14.24
CA THR A 108 4.86 -11.00 -14.26
C THR A 108 5.38 -10.87 -15.69
N ILE A 109 4.83 -11.64 -16.63
CA ILE A 109 5.04 -11.43 -18.06
C ILE A 109 4.27 -10.19 -18.48
N LYS A 110 5.00 -9.10 -18.71
CA LYS A 110 4.46 -7.82 -19.14
C LYS A 110 3.90 -7.92 -20.56
N PRO A 111 2.61 -7.60 -20.79
CA PRO A 111 2.04 -7.64 -22.13
C PRO A 111 2.68 -6.59 -23.06
N GLU A 112 2.67 -6.89 -24.36
CA GLU A 112 3.12 -5.94 -25.38
C GLU A 112 2.36 -4.61 -25.28
N ARG A 113 3.03 -3.51 -25.60
CA ARG A 113 2.47 -2.14 -25.57
C ARG A 113 1.85 -1.76 -24.21
N THR A 114 2.39 -2.28 -23.12
CA THR A 114 1.94 -1.94 -21.76
C THR A 114 2.97 -1.05 -21.06
N TYR A 115 2.50 0.06 -20.48
CA TYR A 115 3.27 0.89 -19.57
C TYR A 115 2.88 0.57 -18.13
N ARG A 116 3.81 0.08 -17.32
CA ARG A 116 3.53 -0.42 -15.97
C ARG A 116 4.12 0.51 -14.91
N VAL A 117 3.31 0.92 -13.94
CA VAL A 117 3.73 1.80 -12.85
C VAL A 117 3.57 1.10 -11.50
N ALA A 118 4.66 0.90 -10.77
CA ALA A 118 4.61 0.39 -9.40
C ALA A 118 4.38 1.53 -8.41
N PHE A 119 3.37 1.42 -7.56
CA PHE A 119 3.12 2.33 -6.46
C PHE A 119 3.53 1.66 -5.16
N LEU A 120 4.60 2.18 -4.54
CA LEU A 120 5.08 1.77 -3.24
C LEU A 120 4.52 2.71 -2.18
N GLY A 121 4.04 2.15 -1.08
CA GLY A 121 3.57 2.98 0.02
C GLY A 121 2.93 2.23 1.15
N ASP A 122 2.24 2.99 1.97
CA ASP A 122 1.57 2.53 3.18
C ASP A 122 0.05 2.39 3.00
N SER A 123 -0.71 2.66 4.07
CA SER A 123 -2.17 2.69 4.10
C SER A 123 -2.79 3.64 3.07
N PHE A 124 -2.13 4.74 2.72
CA PHE A 124 -2.64 5.69 1.72
C PHE A 124 -2.57 5.09 0.31
N THR A 125 -1.43 4.49 -0.04
CA THR A 125 -1.27 3.78 -1.32
C THR A 125 -2.18 2.56 -1.40
N PHE A 126 -2.33 1.84 -0.29
CA PHE A 126 -3.29 0.75 -0.17
C PHE A 126 -4.73 1.20 -0.43
N GLY A 127 -5.10 2.45 -0.13
CA GLY A 127 -6.49 2.95 -0.21
C GLY A 127 -7.31 2.64 1.04
N TRP A 128 -6.74 2.84 2.22
CA TRP A 128 -7.38 2.52 3.50
C TRP A 128 -8.73 3.22 3.66
N GLY A 129 -9.80 2.42 3.81
CA GLY A 129 -11.15 2.92 4.03
C GLY A 129 -11.86 3.50 2.80
N VAL A 130 -11.29 3.33 1.59
CA VAL A 130 -11.94 3.70 0.33
C VAL A 130 -12.11 2.49 -0.58
N ASN A 131 -13.06 2.56 -1.52
CA ASN A 131 -13.24 1.50 -2.51
C ASN A 131 -12.01 1.38 -3.40
N GLU A 132 -11.86 0.24 -4.07
CA GLU A 132 -10.67 -0.04 -4.89
C GLU A 132 -10.46 1.08 -5.93
N GLU A 133 -11.46 1.39 -6.74
CA GLU A 133 -11.42 2.43 -7.78
C GLU A 133 -11.17 3.86 -7.26
N GLU A 134 -11.35 4.09 -5.96
CA GLU A 134 -11.13 5.38 -5.29
C GLU A 134 -9.71 5.49 -4.72
N ALA A 135 -8.96 4.40 -4.62
CA ALA A 135 -7.56 4.44 -4.20
C ALA A 135 -6.73 5.18 -5.26
N PHE A 136 -5.86 6.09 -4.81
CA PHE A 136 -5.18 7.00 -5.72
C PHE A 136 -4.34 6.32 -6.82
N PRO A 137 -3.72 5.13 -6.64
CA PRO A 137 -3.03 4.47 -7.74
C PRO A 137 -3.95 4.19 -8.93
N TRP A 138 -5.21 3.79 -8.69
CA TRP A 138 -6.18 3.51 -9.76
C TRP A 138 -6.75 4.79 -10.38
N ILE A 139 -6.89 5.86 -9.59
CA ILE A 139 -7.20 7.20 -10.14
C ILE A 139 -6.08 7.64 -11.10
N VAL A 140 -4.81 7.43 -10.71
CA VAL A 140 -3.66 7.74 -11.57
C VAL A 140 -3.60 6.81 -12.78
N GLU A 141 -3.92 5.51 -12.65
CA GLU A 141 -4.04 4.59 -13.80
C GLU A 141 -5.00 5.16 -14.85
N LYS A 142 -6.18 5.59 -14.43
CA LYS A 142 -7.19 6.17 -15.32
C LYS A 142 -6.67 7.45 -16.00
N ILE A 143 -6.08 8.37 -15.25
CA ILE A 143 -5.54 9.62 -15.79
C ILE A 143 -4.41 9.35 -16.79
N LEU A 144 -3.50 8.43 -16.47
CA LEU A 144 -2.40 8.05 -17.37
C LEU A 144 -2.93 7.38 -18.63
N GLN A 145 -3.93 6.50 -18.50
CA GLN A 145 -4.56 5.83 -19.63
C GLN A 145 -5.25 6.82 -20.58
N GLU A 146 -5.88 7.88 -20.05
CA GLU A 146 -6.50 8.95 -20.85
C GLU A 146 -5.48 9.76 -21.69
N HIS A 147 -4.22 9.82 -21.24
CA HIS A 147 -3.13 10.54 -21.93
C HIS A 147 -2.18 9.61 -22.68
N ALA A 148 -2.42 8.30 -22.65
CA ALA A 148 -1.59 7.32 -23.31
C ALA A 148 -1.72 7.41 -24.84
N SER A 149 -0.65 7.07 -25.55
CA SER A 149 -0.70 6.93 -27.01
C SER A 149 -1.67 5.82 -27.42
N GLU A 150 -2.25 5.91 -28.61
CA GLU A 150 -3.20 4.91 -29.11
C GLU A 150 -2.61 3.50 -29.02
N GLY A 151 -3.39 2.56 -28.47
CA GLY A 151 -3.00 1.17 -28.28
C GLY A 151 -1.92 0.93 -27.22
N VAL A 152 -1.61 1.92 -26.37
CA VAL A 152 -0.83 1.70 -25.14
C VAL A 152 -1.79 1.43 -23.99
N ASN A 153 -1.57 0.33 -23.27
CA ASN A 153 -2.27 -0.01 -22.04
C ASN A 153 -1.46 0.47 -20.84
N VAL A 154 -2.10 1.07 -19.84
CA VAL A 154 -1.46 1.41 -18.57
C VAL A 154 -1.90 0.38 -17.54
N GLU A 155 -0.92 -0.21 -16.87
CA GLU A 155 -1.15 -1.07 -15.70
C GLU A 155 -0.50 -0.42 -14.50
N ILE A 156 -1.22 -0.32 -13.39
CA ILE A 156 -0.57 -0.02 -12.12
C ILE A 156 -0.45 -1.28 -11.25
N ILE A 157 0.61 -1.29 -10.45
CA ILE A 157 0.85 -2.29 -9.41
C ILE A 157 0.71 -1.56 -8.08
N ASN A 158 -0.35 -1.86 -7.32
CA ASN A 158 -0.53 -1.30 -5.99
C ASN A 158 0.21 -2.18 -4.96
N MET A 159 1.40 -1.75 -4.55
CA MET A 159 2.21 -2.40 -3.51
C MET A 159 2.08 -1.68 -2.16
N GLY A 160 0.98 -0.95 -1.96
CA GLY A 160 0.68 -0.30 -0.69
C GLY A 160 0.34 -1.34 0.38
N VAL A 161 1.06 -1.32 1.50
CA VAL A 161 0.76 -2.18 2.65
C VAL A 161 0.59 -1.31 3.89
N PRO A 162 -0.57 -1.35 4.57
CA PRO A 162 -0.78 -0.51 5.73
C PRO A 162 0.30 -0.67 6.79
N GLY A 163 0.77 0.45 7.36
CA GLY A 163 1.78 0.44 8.41
C GLY A 163 3.23 0.28 7.94
N TYR A 164 3.49 0.21 6.63
CA TYR A 164 4.86 0.18 6.12
C TYR A 164 5.57 1.54 6.23
N SER A 165 6.87 1.49 6.55
CA SER A 165 7.85 2.57 6.32
C SER A 165 8.44 2.47 4.91
N THR A 166 9.18 3.49 4.48
CA THR A 166 9.92 3.47 3.20
C THR A 166 10.95 2.36 3.10
N PHE A 167 11.56 1.95 4.21
CA PHE A 167 12.48 0.82 4.24
C PHE A 167 11.77 -0.46 3.77
N GLN A 168 10.59 -0.74 4.33
CA GLN A 168 9.81 -1.93 4.00
C GLN A 168 9.19 -1.86 2.60
N GLN A 169 8.83 -0.65 2.16
CA GLN A 169 8.38 -0.40 0.79
C GLN A 169 9.46 -0.78 -0.23
N VAL A 170 10.71 -0.39 0.03
CA VAL A 170 11.86 -0.73 -0.83
C VAL A 170 12.16 -2.22 -0.76
N ALA A 171 12.22 -2.81 0.44
CA ALA A 171 12.46 -4.25 0.61
C ALA A 171 11.43 -5.10 -0.16
N LEU A 172 10.14 -4.77 -0.05
CA LEU A 172 9.09 -5.47 -0.80
C LEU A 172 9.24 -5.27 -2.33
N PHE A 173 9.66 -4.08 -2.77
CA PHE A 173 9.89 -3.81 -4.19
C PHE A 173 11.07 -4.61 -4.76
N GLU A 174 12.17 -4.71 -4.01
CA GLU A 174 13.33 -5.49 -4.39
C GLU A 174 13.02 -6.99 -4.40
N GLU A 175 12.27 -7.48 -3.41
CA GLU A 175 11.89 -8.89 -3.33
C GLU A 175 10.91 -9.32 -4.42
N LYS A 176 9.92 -8.47 -4.74
CA LYS A 176 8.78 -8.87 -5.57
C LYS A 176 8.47 -7.91 -6.72
N GLY A 177 8.59 -6.60 -6.50
CA GLY A 177 8.16 -5.59 -7.45
C GLY A 177 8.94 -5.61 -8.77
N LEU A 178 10.23 -5.95 -8.72
CA LEU A 178 11.09 -6.06 -9.90
C LEU A 178 10.64 -7.13 -10.90
N ASP A 179 10.04 -8.23 -10.42
CA ASP A 179 9.56 -9.34 -11.27
C ASP A 179 8.42 -8.91 -12.22
N PHE A 180 7.78 -7.79 -11.93
CA PHE A 180 6.75 -7.22 -12.78
C PHE A 180 7.29 -6.23 -13.82
N ALA A 181 8.60 -6.02 -13.95
CA ALA A 181 9.18 -5.15 -14.98
C ALA A 181 8.46 -3.76 -15.14
N PRO A 182 8.28 -3.00 -14.04
CA PRO A 182 7.68 -1.67 -14.12
C PRO A 182 8.55 -0.71 -14.94
N ASP A 183 7.93 0.21 -15.68
CA ASP A 183 8.61 1.31 -16.38
C ASP A 183 8.85 2.52 -15.47
N ALA A 184 7.99 2.67 -14.45
CA ALA A 184 8.09 3.73 -13.46
C ALA A 184 7.73 3.21 -12.07
N VAL A 185 8.32 3.86 -11.07
CA VAL A 185 8.06 3.60 -9.66
C VAL A 185 7.67 4.92 -8.99
N VAL A 186 6.56 4.91 -8.27
CA VAL A 186 6.10 6.02 -7.43
C VAL A 186 6.21 5.56 -5.99
N LEU A 187 7.03 6.24 -5.19
CA LEU A 187 7.15 6.00 -3.77
C LEU A 187 6.40 7.09 -3.01
N TYR A 188 5.48 6.68 -2.15
CA TYR A 188 4.68 7.55 -1.28
C TYR A 188 4.91 7.17 0.18
N PHE A 189 5.22 8.16 1.01
CA PHE A 189 5.56 7.96 2.42
C PHE A 189 4.85 8.96 3.31
N VAL A 190 4.67 8.59 4.59
CA VAL A 190 3.94 9.37 5.59
C VAL A 190 4.66 9.28 6.94
N ASP A 191 3.96 9.56 8.05
CA ASP A 191 4.55 9.60 9.37
C ASP A 191 5.09 8.25 9.90
N ASN A 192 4.75 7.11 9.27
CA ASN A 192 5.25 5.78 9.67
C ASN A 192 6.79 5.73 9.70
N ASP A 193 7.42 6.46 8.80
CA ASP A 193 8.87 6.57 8.62
C ASP A 193 9.62 7.16 9.83
N PHE A 194 8.90 7.84 10.72
CA PHE A 194 9.49 8.45 11.91
C PHE A 194 9.22 7.67 13.20
N GLY A 195 8.34 6.66 13.16
CA GLY A 195 7.81 5.99 14.34
C GLY A 195 8.13 4.50 14.45
N LEU A 196 8.54 3.84 13.37
CA LEU A 196 8.84 2.40 13.36
C LEU A 196 10.37 2.18 13.28
N PRO A 197 10.93 1.22 14.05
CA PRO A 197 12.39 1.03 14.16
C PRO A 197 13.01 0.29 12.96
N PHE A 198 12.28 0.11 11.87
CA PHE A 198 12.70 -0.53 10.63
C PHE A 198 12.04 0.18 9.44
#